data_AF-A0A4P6KY59-F1
#
_entry.id   AF-A0A4P6KY59-F1
#
_cell.length_a   1.000
_cell.length_b   1.000
_cell.length_c   1.000
_cell.angle_alpha   90.00
_cell.angle_beta   90.00
_cell.angle_gamma   90.00
#
_symmetry.space_group_name_H-M   'P 1'
#
loop_
_entity.id
_entity.type
_entity.pdbx_description
1 polymer ?
#
loop_
_entity_poly.entity_id
_entity_poly.type
_entity_poly.pdbx_seq_one_letter_code
_entity_poly.pdbx_strand_id
1 'polypeptide(L)'
;MNMNLDLPGLAEITYEELAEKLDLSEYFTVNPDHDEEEDEYFGRHQLLFHDGDLLISKNIDIDHYDRNFILIVKGDLEVQGGIEGSFIVTGNLVAESREFEPDDLQYVGGESRIRYLEVLRHPDDEALFELPPNYRSSAPFLFCYFVDLKTLRSDNVPVVWDVKSAHDYDGNETSRTDILWMRGSWGPFILAEQVGYSHVSWLSDDAYGIDEEATLKILKAGQPPFAFQDAKVMLAAYGQAYKAHLASGFDAAYPLLKNLCETYPRFYLPSYHLGTNLAGSGDYQGAMPYLEIADAASASGWHSTFNDAKAYLGHCLLRLGRIGEAEAQVDAVSEESKSLVAHRTRAEIHFIKGENEQALAEAEKARSLDWRSIASNLLLAAIHYRLGNEKSIKDFLGMVERLRPELKVDPADIRNLDFLFGPQKTYVPREEMAT
;
A
#
# COMPACT_ATOMS: atom_id res chain seq x y z
N MET A 1 17.82 26.10 -5.80
CA MET A 1 17.31 27.50 -5.65
C MET A 1 17.73 27.91 -4.26
N ASN A 2 18.55 28.96 -4.04
CA ASN A 2 19.09 29.22 -2.69
C ASN A 2 17.93 29.46 -1.69
N MET A 3 17.52 28.42 -0.98
CA MET A 3 16.62 28.52 0.16
C MET A 3 17.40 29.26 1.23
N ASN A 4 17.15 30.56 1.33
CA ASN A 4 17.71 31.36 2.39
C ASN A 4 16.95 30.98 3.67
N LEU A 5 17.37 29.88 4.31
CA LEU A 5 16.97 29.55 5.67
C LEU A 5 17.55 30.62 6.58
N ASP A 6 16.85 31.74 6.69
CA ASP A 6 17.13 32.79 7.66
C ASP A 6 16.75 32.26 9.05
N LEU A 7 17.57 31.33 9.53
CA LEU A 7 17.50 30.72 10.85
C LEU A 7 18.61 31.40 11.68
N PRO A 8 18.23 32.30 12.60
CA PRO A 8 19.21 33.05 13.36
C PRO A 8 20.09 32.10 14.19
N GLY A 9 21.41 32.27 14.08
CA GLY A 9 22.39 31.50 14.84
C GLY A 9 23.04 30.34 14.09
N LEU A 10 22.67 30.07 12.83
CA LEU A 10 23.40 29.11 12.00
C LEU A 10 24.60 29.78 11.33
N ALA A 11 25.74 29.09 11.33
CA ALA A 11 26.94 29.46 10.58
C ALA A 11 27.19 28.41 9.50
N GLU A 12 27.42 28.85 8.27
CA GLU A 12 27.97 27.96 7.24
C GLU A 12 29.43 27.67 7.57
N ILE A 13 29.83 26.40 7.60
CA ILE A 13 31.19 25.95 7.90
C ILE A 13 31.72 24.99 6.85
N THR A 14 33.04 24.82 6.78
CA THR A 14 33.65 23.78 5.93
C THR A 14 33.68 22.42 6.63
N TYR A 15 33.94 21.36 5.86
CA TYR A 15 34.15 20.02 6.41
C TYR A 15 35.31 19.98 7.41
N GLU A 16 36.41 20.67 7.15
CA GLU A 16 37.56 20.72 8.07
C GLU A 16 37.18 21.40 9.39
N GLU A 17 36.43 22.50 9.33
CA GLU A 17 35.93 23.18 10.53
C GLU A 17 34.95 22.31 11.32
N LEU A 18 34.14 21.49 10.63
CA LEU A 18 33.23 20.53 11.26
C LEU A 18 34.02 19.42 11.97
N ALA A 19 35.03 18.85 11.31
CA ALA A 19 35.89 17.79 11.84
C ALA A 19 36.72 18.24 13.06
N GLU A 20 37.05 19.54 13.18
CA GLU A 20 37.65 20.10 14.39
C GLU A 20 36.67 20.22 15.57
N LYS A 21 35.36 20.31 15.28
CA LYS A 21 34.31 20.58 16.28
C LYS A 21 33.65 19.32 16.80
N LEU A 22 33.60 18.27 15.99
CA LEU A 22 32.94 16.99 16.26
C LEU A 22 33.86 15.82 15.87
N ASP A 23 33.82 14.72 16.63
CA ASP A 23 34.46 13.46 16.23
C ASP A 23 33.58 12.76 15.19
N LEU A 24 33.84 13.03 13.91
CA LEU A 24 32.93 12.62 12.84
C LEU A 24 32.82 11.10 12.65
N SER A 25 33.82 10.36 13.13
CA SER A 25 33.88 8.90 13.03
C SER A 25 32.72 8.19 13.74
N GLU A 26 32.10 8.83 14.73
CA GLU A 26 30.95 8.29 15.45
C GLU A 26 29.64 8.37 14.64
N TYR A 27 29.55 9.28 13.65
CA TYR A 27 28.31 9.54 12.91
C TYR A 27 28.27 8.84 11.55
N PHE A 28 29.44 8.54 10.96
CA PHE A 28 29.54 7.92 9.62
C PHE A 28 29.29 6.41 9.57
N THR A 29 29.29 5.73 10.72
CA THR A 29 29.02 4.28 10.79
C THR A 29 27.55 3.92 10.56
N VAL A 30 26.67 4.92 10.42
CA VAL A 30 25.21 4.76 10.45
C VAL A 30 24.62 4.41 9.08
N ASN A 31 25.33 4.67 7.97
CA ASN A 31 24.86 4.30 6.63
C ASN A 31 25.89 3.40 5.91
N PRO A 32 25.66 2.08 5.82
CA PRO A 32 26.58 1.14 5.20
C PRO A 32 26.58 1.16 3.66
N ASP A 33 25.60 1.82 3.03
CA ASP A 33 25.39 1.75 1.57
C ASP A 33 26.03 2.91 0.81
N HIS A 34 26.66 3.86 1.49
CA HIS A 34 27.49 4.87 0.85
C HIS A 34 28.90 4.35 0.61
N ASP A 35 29.19 3.96 -0.63
CA ASP A 35 30.54 3.67 -1.12
C ASP A 35 31.45 4.93 -1.19
N GLU A 36 30.95 6.10 -0.80
CA GLU A 36 31.64 7.39 -0.89
C GLU A 36 32.55 7.64 0.33
N GLU A 37 33.68 8.32 0.10
CA GLU A 37 34.55 8.79 1.19
C GLU A 37 33.87 9.93 1.96
N GLU A 38 34.17 10.05 3.26
CA GLU A 38 33.51 11.01 4.18
C GLU A 38 33.58 12.47 3.69
N ASP A 39 34.73 12.88 3.18
CA ASP A 39 34.97 14.21 2.64
C ASP A 39 34.23 14.47 1.33
N GLU A 40 34.04 13.43 0.50
CA GLU A 40 33.25 13.50 -0.73
C GLU A 40 31.76 13.72 -0.42
N TYR A 41 31.21 12.98 0.53
CA TYR A 41 29.82 13.15 0.95
C TYR A 41 29.58 14.55 1.51
N PHE A 42 30.33 14.97 2.53
CA PHE A 42 30.15 16.30 3.13
C PHE A 42 30.50 17.44 2.17
N GLY A 43 31.48 17.26 1.28
CA GLY A 43 31.91 18.27 0.33
C GLY A 43 30.86 18.66 -0.72
N ARG A 44 29.82 17.84 -0.89
CA ARG A 44 28.68 18.13 -1.78
C ARG A 44 27.56 18.93 -1.09
N HIS A 45 27.61 19.06 0.23
CA HIS A 45 26.57 19.69 1.04
C HIS A 45 27.07 20.99 1.69
N GLN A 46 26.18 21.97 1.78
CA GLN A 46 26.33 23.14 2.64
C GLN A 46 26.17 22.71 4.10
N LEU A 47 27.16 22.99 4.95
CA LEU A 47 27.11 22.57 6.35
C LEU A 47 26.63 23.73 7.22
N LEU A 48 25.41 23.63 7.76
CA LEU A 48 24.83 24.66 8.62
C LEU A 48 25.01 24.27 10.08
N PHE A 49 25.90 24.95 10.79
CA PHE A 49 26.33 24.60 12.13
C PHE A 49 25.80 25.55 13.22
N HIS A 50 25.41 24.98 14.36
CA HIS A 50 25.08 25.69 15.59
C HIS A 50 25.83 25.09 16.80
N ASP A 51 26.45 25.94 17.61
CA ASP A 51 27.09 25.55 18.88
C ASP A 51 26.18 25.89 20.07
N GLY A 52 25.63 24.87 20.72
CA GLY A 52 24.63 25.00 21.78
C GLY A 52 23.23 24.55 21.38
N ASP A 53 22.25 24.90 22.21
CA ASP A 53 20.85 24.48 22.04
C ASP A 53 20.13 25.38 21.03
N LEU A 54 19.40 24.78 20.10
CA LEU A 54 18.71 25.46 19.01
C LEU A 54 17.19 25.25 19.08
N LEU A 55 16.44 26.35 18.96
CA LEU A 55 14.98 26.33 18.81
C LEU A 55 14.59 26.87 17.43
N ILE A 56 13.88 26.05 16.65
CA ILE A 56 13.33 26.42 15.35
C ILE A 56 11.80 26.43 15.45
N SER A 57 11.17 27.58 15.19
CA SER A 57 9.72 27.77 15.38
C SER A 57 8.87 27.40 14.17
N LYS A 58 9.42 26.66 13.21
CA LYS A 58 8.80 26.31 11.92
C LYS A 58 9.27 24.94 11.45
N ASN A 59 8.64 24.40 10.42
CA ASN A 59 9.12 23.18 9.76
C ASN A 59 10.53 23.40 9.19
N ILE A 60 11.33 22.35 9.26
CA ILE A 60 12.57 22.18 8.50
C ILE A 60 12.19 21.20 7.40
N ASP A 61 11.78 21.77 6.27
CA ASP A 61 11.43 21.05 5.04
C ASP A 61 12.62 21.19 4.11
N ILE A 62 13.32 20.08 3.90
CA ILE A 62 14.44 20.00 2.97
C ILE A 62 13.86 19.34 1.72
N ASP A 63 13.56 20.17 0.72
CA ASP A 63 13.07 19.68 -0.57
C ASP A 63 13.98 18.53 -1.05
N HIS A 64 13.39 17.35 -1.30
CA HIS A 64 14.11 16.12 -1.66
C HIS A 64 15.05 16.25 -2.83
N TYR A 65 14.83 17.25 -3.68
CA TYR A 65 15.64 17.50 -4.85
C TYR A 65 16.73 18.55 -4.64
N ASP A 66 16.69 19.26 -3.50
CA ASP A 66 17.64 20.29 -3.09
C ASP A 66 18.25 19.91 -1.72
N ARG A 67 18.65 18.63 -1.55
CA ARG A 67 19.43 18.05 -0.42
C ARG A 67 20.83 18.65 -0.30
N ASN A 68 20.98 19.93 -0.56
CA ASN A 68 22.27 20.60 -0.63
C ASN A 68 22.74 21.09 0.73
N PHE A 69 22.13 20.70 1.86
CA PHE A 69 22.66 21.05 3.17
C PHE A 69 22.45 19.99 4.24
N ILE A 70 23.30 20.04 5.26
CA ILE A 70 23.21 19.24 6.47
C ILE A 70 23.10 20.20 7.65
N LEU A 71 22.08 20.04 8.49
CA LEU A 71 21.94 20.80 9.73
C LEU A 71 22.72 20.12 10.86
N ILE A 72 23.72 20.80 11.42
CA ILE A 72 24.50 20.30 12.54
C ILE A 72 24.24 21.14 13.80
N VAL A 73 23.76 20.51 14.86
CA VAL A 73 23.52 21.13 16.17
C VAL A 73 24.35 20.42 17.23
N LYS A 74 25.36 21.12 17.75
CA LYS A 74 26.17 20.67 18.89
C LYS A 74 25.47 21.03 20.21
N GLY A 75 24.36 20.37 20.49
CA GLY A 75 23.48 20.62 21.63
C GLY A 75 22.13 19.96 21.45
N ASP A 76 21.12 20.46 22.15
CA ASP A 76 19.73 20.02 21.98
C ASP A 76 19.05 20.79 20.83
N LEU A 77 18.21 20.11 20.05
CA LEU A 77 17.41 20.70 18.97
C LEU A 77 15.91 20.57 19.29
N GLU A 78 15.21 21.69 19.36
CA GLU A 78 13.74 21.73 19.39
C GLU A 78 13.18 22.35 18.11
N VAL A 79 12.27 21.62 17.45
CA VAL A 79 11.54 22.06 16.25
C VAL A 79 10.05 22.14 16.58
N GLN A 80 9.46 23.33 16.49
CA GLN A 80 8.01 23.55 16.59
C GLN A 80 7.35 23.31 15.22
N GLY A 81 7.60 22.12 14.68
CA GLY A 81 7.20 21.69 13.34
C GLY A 81 7.75 20.30 13.01
N GLY A 82 7.67 19.95 11.73
CA GLY A 82 8.33 18.77 11.18
C GLY A 82 9.82 19.00 10.94
N ILE A 83 10.60 17.92 11.05
CA ILE A 83 12.00 17.87 10.61
C ILE A 83 12.17 16.75 9.58
N GLU A 84 12.83 17.09 8.49
CA GLU A 84 13.09 16.23 7.33
C GLU A 84 14.50 16.51 6.78
N GLY A 85 15.08 15.55 6.06
CA GLY A 85 16.41 15.64 5.46
C GLY A 85 17.56 15.35 6.43
N SER A 86 18.78 15.68 5.99
CA SER A 86 20.02 15.37 6.73
C SER A 86 20.29 16.31 7.91
N PHE A 87 20.48 15.74 9.09
CA PHE A 87 20.87 16.47 10.31
C PHE A 87 21.71 15.64 11.29
N ILE A 88 22.56 16.33 12.04
CA ILE A 88 23.33 15.79 13.16
C ILE A 88 22.99 16.59 14.42
N VAL A 89 22.42 15.94 15.43
CA VAL A 89 22.15 16.54 16.75
C VAL A 89 22.94 15.77 17.80
N THR A 90 23.90 16.40 18.46
CA THR A 90 24.72 15.70 19.47
C THR A 90 23.97 15.47 20.79
N GLY A 91 22.95 16.27 21.07
CA GLY A 91 22.08 16.17 22.24
C GLY A 91 20.72 15.54 21.93
N ASN A 92 19.68 16.04 22.58
CA ASN A 92 18.30 15.59 22.41
C ASN A 92 17.63 16.26 21.21
N LEU A 93 16.74 15.53 20.53
CA LEU A 93 15.86 16.07 19.49
C LEU A 93 14.42 16.10 20.02
N VAL A 94 13.73 17.24 19.89
CA VAL A 94 12.29 17.35 20.11
C VAL A 94 11.64 17.94 18.87
N ALA A 95 10.72 17.22 18.23
CA ALA A 95 10.01 17.71 17.06
C ALA A 95 8.52 17.36 17.12
N GLU A 96 7.69 18.07 16.35
CA GLU A 96 6.27 17.73 16.23
C GLU A 96 6.04 16.53 15.32
N SER A 97 6.76 16.49 14.19
CA SER A 97 6.88 15.32 13.33
C SER A 97 8.32 15.10 12.87
N ARG A 98 8.63 13.88 12.40
CA ARG A 98 9.89 13.55 11.75
C ARG A 98 9.67 12.67 10.53
N GLU A 99 10.39 12.97 9.47
CA GLU A 99 10.58 12.07 8.34
C GLU A 99 11.98 11.45 8.42
N PHE A 100 12.05 10.12 8.33
CA PHE A 100 13.30 9.37 8.27
C PHE A 100 13.44 8.70 6.90
N GLU A 101 14.53 9.04 6.22
CA GLU A 101 14.98 8.32 5.04
C GLU A 101 16.37 7.74 5.27
N PRO A 102 16.65 6.52 4.81
CA PRO A 102 17.99 5.94 4.91
C PRO A 102 19.06 6.72 4.16
N ASP A 103 18.70 7.36 3.06
CA ASP A 103 19.63 8.18 2.27
C ASP A 103 20.00 9.51 2.95
N ASP A 104 19.26 9.90 4.00
CA ASP A 104 19.56 11.10 4.77
C ASP A 104 20.48 10.76 5.94
N LEU A 105 21.49 11.59 6.16
CA LEU A 105 22.32 11.52 7.34
C LEU A 105 21.53 12.05 8.55
N GLN A 106 20.78 11.19 9.23
CA GLN A 106 19.99 11.55 10.41
C GLN A 106 20.56 10.94 11.68
N TYR A 107 21.18 11.78 12.53
CA TYR A 107 21.78 11.35 13.78
C TYR A 107 21.27 12.16 14.98
N VAL A 108 20.97 11.45 16.08
CA VAL A 108 20.64 12.02 17.39
C VAL A 108 21.46 11.29 18.47
N GLY A 109 22.35 12.01 19.15
CA GLY A 109 23.23 11.45 20.19
C GLY A 109 22.50 11.21 21.52
N GLY A 110 21.46 12.01 21.80
CA GLY A 110 20.60 11.89 22.97
C GLY A 110 19.26 11.20 22.70
N GLU A 111 18.21 11.64 23.39
CA GLU A 111 16.85 11.14 23.18
C GLU A 111 16.17 11.87 22.01
N SER A 112 15.56 11.11 21.09
CA SER A 112 14.65 11.66 20.08
C SER A 112 13.22 11.56 20.57
N ARG A 113 12.54 12.71 20.74
CA ARG A 113 11.15 12.83 21.18
C ARG A 113 10.28 13.46 20.10
N ILE A 114 9.54 12.63 19.40
CA ILE A 114 8.59 13.05 18.37
C ILE A 114 7.19 13.13 18.98
N ARG A 115 6.55 14.31 18.92
CA ARG A 115 5.31 14.58 19.67
C ARG A 115 4.08 13.93 19.05
N TYR A 116 4.00 13.83 17.73
CA TYR A 116 2.78 13.39 17.05
C TYR A 116 3.03 12.29 16.02
N LEU A 117 3.82 12.56 14.99
CA LEU A 117 3.88 11.74 13.77
C LEU A 117 5.32 11.48 13.37
N GLU A 118 5.60 10.24 13.01
CA GLU A 118 6.84 9.90 12.33
C GLU A 118 6.56 9.07 11.08
N VAL A 119 7.30 9.38 10.02
CA VAL A 119 7.24 8.68 8.74
C VAL A 119 8.62 8.13 8.46
N LEU A 120 8.73 6.83 8.20
CA LEU A 120 9.96 6.17 7.77
C LEU A 120 9.72 5.76 6.32
N ARG A 121 10.53 6.24 5.38
CA ARG A 121 10.39 5.82 3.98
C ARG A 121 11.71 5.45 3.35
N HIS A 122 11.67 4.40 2.54
CA HIS A 122 12.72 4.11 1.58
C HIS A 122 12.29 4.62 0.22
N PRO A 123 13.19 5.26 -0.55
CA PRO A 123 12.87 5.68 -1.91
C PRO A 123 12.78 4.50 -2.89
N ASP A 124 13.52 3.41 -2.63
CA ASP A 124 13.47 2.17 -3.42
C ASP A 124 12.38 1.22 -2.89
N ASP A 125 11.42 0.85 -3.72
CA ASP A 125 10.36 -0.10 -3.42
C ASP A 125 10.80 -1.57 -3.57
N GLU A 126 12.03 -1.81 -4.05
CA GLU A 126 12.63 -3.13 -4.28
C GLU A 126 13.53 -3.64 -3.14
N ALA A 127 13.66 -2.90 -2.01
CA ALA A 127 14.42 -3.37 -0.85
C ALA A 127 13.77 -3.02 0.50
N LEU A 128 13.86 -3.95 1.47
CA LEU A 128 13.64 -3.61 2.88
C LEU A 128 14.92 -3.02 3.45
N PHE A 129 14.81 -1.88 4.12
CA PHE A 129 15.95 -1.36 4.87
C PHE A 129 15.86 -1.70 6.35
N GLU A 130 17.02 -1.99 6.92
CA GLU A 130 17.21 -2.17 8.35
C GLU A 130 17.40 -0.80 9.00
N LEU A 131 16.63 -0.51 10.06
CA LEU A 131 16.87 0.69 10.86
C LEU A 131 18.21 0.56 11.60
N PRO A 132 18.97 1.66 11.76
CA PRO A 132 20.20 1.64 12.53
C PRO A 132 20.01 1.00 13.93
N PRO A 133 20.98 0.24 14.47
CA PRO A 133 20.81 -0.47 15.73
C PRO A 133 20.45 0.41 16.94
N ASN A 134 20.84 1.68 16.89
CA ASN A 134 20.55 2.72 17.89
C ASN A 134 19.26 3.50 17.60
N TYR A 135 18.64 3.30 16.43
CA TYR A 135 17.38 3.95 16.09
C TYR A 135 16.27 3.54 17.07
N ARG A 136 15.55 4.53 17.58
CA ARG A 136 14.38 4.33 18.45
C ARG A 136 13.33 5.37 18.16
N SER A 137 12.13 4.91 17.84
CA SER A 137 10.97 5.77 17.66
C SER A 137 10.26 6.03 18.98
N SER A 138 10.03 7.30 19.29
CA SER A 138 9.21 7.77 20.41
C SER A 138 7.84 8.29 19.97
N ALA A 139 7.58 8.32 18.66
CA ALA A 139 6.37 8.90 18.10
C ALA A 139 5.10 8.13 18.55
N PRO A 140 4.02 8.83 18.89
CA PRO A 140 2.73 8.19 19.14
C PRO A 140 2.09 7.61 17.89
N PHE A 141 2.51 7.99 16.68
CA PHE A 141 2.05 7.42 15.43
C PHE A 141 3.24 7.27 14.48
N LEU A 142 3.39 6.08 13.90
CA LEU A 142 4.48 5.75 12.99
C LEU A 142 3.91 5.21 11.67
N PHE A 143 4.34 5.78 10.56
CA PHE A 143 4.11 5.24 9.23
C PHE A 143 5.44 4.77 8.68
N CYS A 144 5.47 3.58 8.11
CA CYS A 144 6.66 2.98 7.52
C CYS A 144 6.37 2.61 6.07
N TYR A 145 7.37 2.80 5.23
CA TYR A 145 7.41 2.39 3.83
C TYR A 145 8.72 1.63 3.65
N PHE A 146 8.61 0.35 3.28
CA PHE A 146 9.77 -0.51 3.00
C PHE A 146 10.77 -0.70 4.15
N VAL A 147 10.30 -0.63 5.41
CA VAL A 147 11.14 -0.88 6.61
C VAL A 147 11.12 -2.35 7.03
N ASP A 148 12.26 -2.93 7.45
CA ASP A 148 12.26 -4.18 8.21
C ASP A 148 11.77 -3.93 9.65
N LEU A 149 10.56 -4.38 9.93
CA LEU A 149 9.89 -4.15 11.22
C LEU A 149 10.52 -4.92 12.38
N LYS A 150 11.43 -5.86 12.13
CA LYS A 150 12.21 -6.57 13.17
C LYS A 150 13.26 -5.65 13.78
N THR A 151 13.73 -4.65 13.03
CA THR A 151 14.73 -3.68 13.48
C THR A 151 14.10 -2.50 14.23
N LEU A 152 12.79 -2.29 14.08
CA LEU A 152 12.07 -1.20 14.72
C LEU A 152 12.01 -1.36 16.25
N ARG A 153 12.67 -0.44 16.95
CA ARG A 153 12.60 -0.29 18.40
C ARG A 153 11.70 0.88 18.75
N SER A 154 10.68 0.63 19.58
CA SER A 154 9.81 1.69 20.08
C SER A 154 9.23 1.31 21.44
N ASP A 155 9.07 2.31 22.30
CA ASP A 155 8.51 2.17 23.65
C ASP A 155 6.99 2.30 23.68
N ASN A 156 6.43 3.07 22.74
CA ASN A 156 5.08 3.61 22.88
C ASN A 156 4.27 3.58 21.58
N VAL A 157 4.83 3.13 20.46
CA VAL A 157 4.13 3.17 19.17
C VAL A 157 2.90 2.24 19.21
N PRO A 158 1.67 2.79 19.12
CA PRO A 158 0.45 2.02 19.12
C PRO A 158 0.07 1.53 17.72
N VAL A 159 0.64 2.12 16.65
CA VAL A 159 0.31 1.85 15.25
C VAL A 159 1.51 2.08 14.35
N VAL A 160 1.91 1.03 13.62
CA VAL A 160 2.91 1.08 12.55
C VAL A 160 2.20 0.70 11.26
N TRP A 161 2.19 1.61 10.30
CA TRP A 161 1.74 1.34 8.95
C TRP A 161 2.88 0.79 8.11
N ASP A 162 2.69 -0.24 7.29
CA ASP A 162 3.73 -0.73 6.37
C ASP A 162 3.12 -0.86 4.97
N VAL A 163 3.28 0.16 4.12
CA VAL A 163 2.81 0.04 2.73
C VAL A 163 3.90 -0.67 1.93
N LYS A 164 3.55 -1.83 1.39
CA LYS A 164 4.40 -2.59 0.47
C LYS A 164 3.59 -3.04 -0.73
N SER A 165 4.27 -3.20 -1.87
CA SER A 165 3.70 -3.96 -2.98
C SER A 165 3.28 -5.35 -2.47
N ALA A 166 2.18 -5.89 -3.01
CA ALA A 166 1.74 -7.23 -2.63
C ALA A 166 2.74 -8.33 -3.06
N HIS A 167 3.65 -7.98 -3.99
CA HIS A 167 4.47 -8.92 -4.74
C HIS A 167 5.81 -9.23 -4.10
N ASP A 168 6.38 -8.32 -3.30
CA ASP A 168 7.84 -8.40 -3.07
C ASP A 168 8.27 -8.92 -1.69
N TYR A 169 7.40 -9.03 -0.66
CA TYR A 169 7.88 -9.43 0.68
C TYR A 169 6.95 -10.34 1.50
N ASP A 170 7.09 -11.66 1.32
CA ASP A 170 6.54 -12.68 2.23
C ASP A 170 7.37 -12.86 3.53
N GLY A 171 8.38 -12.02 3.81
CA GLY A 171 9.35 -12.21 4.89
C GLY A 171 9.34 -11.18 6.03
N ASN A 172 8.56 -10.10 5.91
CA ASN A 172 8.56 -8.99 6.87
C ASN A 172 7.48 -9.08 7.95
N GLU A 173 7.06 -10.29 8.29
CA GLU A 173 6.16 -10.46 9.43
C GLU A 173 6.88 -10.12 10.73
N THR A 174 6.31 -9.18 11.48
CA THR A 174 6.71 -8.96 12.86
C THR A 174 5.85 -9.80 13.80
N SER A 175 6.46 -10.35 14.84
CA SER A 175 5.75 -11.02 15.94
C SER A 175 5.13 -10.03 16.93
N ARG A 176 5.42 -8.73 16.77
CA ARG A 176 4.87 -7.65 17.57
C ARG A 176 3.38 -7.49 17.32
N THR A 177 2.58 -7.79 18.35
CA THR A 177 1.11 -7.66 18.32
C THR A 177 0.64 -6.25 18.63
N ASP A 178 1.54 -5.39 19.06
CA ASP A 178 1.32 -3.96 19.25
C ASP A 178 1.48 -3.14 17.96
N ILE A 179 1.99 -3.75 16.89
CA ILE A 179 2.14 -3.17 15.56
C ILE A 179 0.92 -3.50 14.69
N LEU A 180 0.35 -2.46 14.08
CA LEU A 180 -0.82 -2.54 13.21
C LEU A 180 -0.45 -2.80 11.74
N TRP A 181 0.00 -4.02 11.44
CA TRP A 181 0.50 -4.33 10.10
C TRP A 181 -0.64 -4.58 9.09
N MET A 182 -0.59 -3.92 7.93
CA MET A 182 -1.47 -4.16 6.79
C MET A 182 -0.63 -4.36 5.53
N ARG A 183 -0.89 -5.43 4.78
CA ARG A 183 -0.20 -5.72 3.51
C ARG A 183 -0.90 -5.00 2.36
N GLY A 184 -0.15 -4.30 1.51
CA GLY A 184 -0.65 -3.84 0.21
C GLY A 184 -1.47 -2.54 0.21
N SER A 185 -2.08 -2.28 -0.94
CA SER A 185 -3.04 -1.21 -1.22
C SER A 185 -4.31 -1.23 -0.36
N TRP A 186 -4.45 -2.22 0.52
CA TRP A 186 -5.58 -2.38 1.44
C TRP A 186 -5.47 -1.54 2.69
N GLY A 187 -4.29 -0.99 2.94
CA GLY A 187 -4.08 -0.11 4.08
C GLY A 187 -5.11 1.04 4.12
N PRO A 188 -5.07 1.98 3.18
CA PRO A 188 -5.57 3.35 3.38
C PRO A 188 -6.96 3.46 4.03
N PHE A 189 -7.82 2.45 3.84
CA PHE A 189 -9.24 2.38 4.21
C PHE A 189 -9.59 2.41 5.69
N ILE A 190 -8.60 2.28 6.57
CA ILE A 190 -8.81 2.50 8.01
C ILE A 190 -8.51 3.92 8.46
N LEU A 191 -7.85 4.71 7.60
CA LEU A 191 -7.46 6.07 7.93
C LEU A 191 -8.66 6.98 7.79
N ALA A 192 -8.71 8.01 8.63
CA ALA A 192 -9.73 9.03 8.52
C ALA A 192 -9.57 9.75 7.17
N GLU A 193 -10.67 10.15 6.52
CA GLU A 193 -10.62 10.83 5.21
C GLU A 193 -9.73 12.08 5.23
N GLN A 194 -9.62 12.73 6.40
CA GLN A 194 -8.79 13.91 6.64
C GLN A 194 -7.29 13.62 6.67
N VAL A 195 -6.85 12.38 6.88
CA VAL A 195 -5.42 11.99 6.81
C VAL A 195 -4.89 12.15 5.39
N GLY A 196 -5.79 12.30 4.40
CA GLY A 196 -5.45 12.51 3.01
C GLY A 196 -4.70 11.32 2.43
N TYR A 197 -4.72 11.22 1.11
CA TYR A 197 -3.90 10.25 0.42
C TYR A 197 -3.36 10.92 -0.82
N SER A 198 -2.05 11.10 -0.89
CA SER A 198 -1.41 11.48 -2.13
C SER A 198 -1.23 10.20 -2.94
N HIS A 199 -2.00 10.07 -4.01
CA HIS A 199 -1.60 9.13 -5.06
C HIS A 199 -0.31 9.70 -5.60
N VAL A 200 0.82 9.09 -5.23
CA VAL A 200 2.10 9.48 -5.79
C VAL A 200 2.03 9.02 -7.25
N SER A 201 1.74 9.96 -8.15
CA SER A 201 1.35 9.67 -9.54
C SER A 201 2.56 9.45 -10.45
N TRP A 202 3.70 9.03 -9.92
CA TRP A 202 4.82 8.62 -10.76
C TRP A 202 4.38 7.37 -11.53
N LEU A 203 4.66 7.37 -12.83
CA LEU A 203 4.03 6.54 -13.87
C LEU A 203 4.28 5.01 -13.76
N SER A 204 4.68 4.52 -12.59
CA SER A 204 4.99 3.11 -12.33
C SER A 204 4.96 2.69 -10.86
N ASP A 205 4.90 3.61 -9.90
CA ASP A 205 5.37 3.26 -8.54
C ASP A 205 4.19 2.94 -7.61
N ASP A 206 4.27 1.79 -6.96
CA ASP A 206 3.27 1.19 -6.07
C ASP A 206 3.20 1.86 -4.68
N ALA A 207 3.61 3.13 -4.58
CA ALA A 207 3.78 3.83 -3.32
C ALA A 207 2.59 4.74 -2.97
N TYR A 208 2.10 4.56 -1.76
CA TYR A 208 0.89 5.17 -1.24
C TYR A 208 1.24 6.16 -0.11
N GLY A 209 1.34 7.47 -0.37
CA GLY A 209 1.68 8.47 0.65
C GLY A 209 0.49 8.94 1.51
N ILE A 210 0.75 9.28 2.78
CA ILE A 210 -0.19 10.05 3.61
C ILE A 210 -0.02 11.56 3.38
N ASP A 211 -1.08 12.35 3.59
CA ASP A 211 -0.93 13.80 3.69
C ASP A 211 -0.43 14.13 5.10
N GLU A 212 0.88 14.28 5.24
CA GLU A 212 1.53 14.49 6.54
C GLU A 212 1.06 15.77 7.24
N GLU A 213 0.84 16.85 6.50
CA GLU A 213 0.37 18.11 7.07
C GLU A 213 -1.04 17.95 7.62
N ALA A 214 -1.94 17.35 6.84
CA ALA A 214 -3.31 17.09 7.27
C ALA A 214 -3.36 16.10 8.45
N THR A 215 -2.50 15.08 8.43
CA THR A 215 -2.33 14.11 9.52
C THR A 215 -1.86 14.79 10.80
N LEU A 216 -0.79 15.59 10.72
CA LEU A 216 -0.26 16.32 11.86
C LEU A 216 -1.29 17.27 12.46
N LYS A 217 -2.09 17.93 11.61
CA LYS A 217 -3.17 18.83 12.03
C LYS A 217 -4.24 18.12 12.86
N ILE A 218 -4.70 16.93 12.45
CA ILE A 218 -5.70 16.18 13.23
C ILE A 218 -5.12 15.62 14.53
N LEU A 219 -3.85 15.18 14.50
CA LEU A 219 -3.15 14.66 15.68
C LEU A 219 -2.96 15.75 16.75
N LYS A 220 -2.58 16.97 16.33
CA LYS A 220 -2.52 18.16 17.20
C LYS A 220 -3.87 18.52 17.81
N ALA A 221 -4.97 18.21 17.11
CA ALA A 221 -6.32 18.37 17.63
C ALA A 221 -6.74 17.24 18.60
N GLY A 222 -5.85 16.27 18.88
CA GLY A 222 -6.13 15.12 19.73
C GLY A 222 -7.05 14.08 19.07
N GLN A 223 -7.20 14.12 17.74
CA GLN A 223 -8.01 13.17 16.99
C GLN A 223 -7.12 12.03 16.48
N PRO A 224 -7.55 10.75 16.62
CA PRO A 224 -6.80 9.65 16.04
C PRO A 224 -6.86 9.71 14.50
N PRO A 225 -5.84 9.20 13.80
CA PRO A 225 -5.80 9.20 12.33
C PRO A 225 -6.69 8.11 11.71
N PHE A 226 -7.58 7.49 12.47
CA PHE A 226 -8.39 6.35 12.01
C PHE A 226 -9.86 6.73 11.83
N ALA A 227 -10.49 6.14 10.81
CA ALA A 227 -11.93 6.21 10.59
C ALA A 227 -12.74 5.43 11.64
N PHE A 228 -12.08 4.56 12.41
CA PHE A 228 -12.70 3.66 13.37
C PHE A 228 -12.07 3.81 14.77
N GLN A 229 -12.90 3.92 15.81
CA GLN A 229 -12.43 4.00 17.20
C GLN A 229 -11.69 2.71 17.62
N ASP A 230 -12.16 1.55 17.15
CA ASP A 230 -11.60 0.24 17.46
C ASP A 230 -10.60 -0.27 16.41
N ALA A 231 -9.98 0.63 15.64
CA ALA A 231 -9.11 0.26 14.51
C ALA A 231 -8.08 -0.83 14.86
N LYS A 232 -7.43 -0.72 16.03
CA LYS A 232 -6.44 -1.70 16.50
C LYS A 232 -7.01 -3.12 16.63
N VAL A 233 -8.18 -3.27 17.27
CA VAL A 233 -8.83 -4.57 17.49
C VAL A 233 -9.32 -5.13 16.16
N MET A 234 -9.97 -4.29 15.36
CA MET A 234 -10.50 -4.61 14.04
C MET A 234 -9.41 -5.19 13.12
N LEU A 235 -8.24 -4.56 13.10
CA LEU A 235 -7.14 -4.94 12.22
C LEU A 235 -6.35 -6.14 12.72
N ALA A 236 -6.19 -6.29 14.04
CA ALA A 236 -5.64 -7.52 14.59
C ALA A 236 -6.51 -8.73 14.19
N ALA A 237 -7.82 -8.61 14.29
CA ALA A 237 -8.77 -9.64 13.88
C ALA A 237 -8.74 -9.89 12.36
N TYR A 238 -8.65 -8.84 11.55
CA TYR A 238 -8.50 -8.98 10.10
C TYR A 238 -7.18 -9.63 9.68
N GLY A 239 -6.07 -9.26 10.33
CA GLY A 239 -4.77 -9.89 10.14
C GLY A 239 -4.81 -11.38 10.47
N GLN A 240 -5.52 -11.79 11.53
CA GLN A 240 -5.75 -13.21 11.82
C GLN A 240 -6.53 -13.92 10.71
N ALA A 241 -7.60 -13.30 10.20
CA ALA A 241 -8.39 -13.84 9.09
C ALA A 241 -7.55 -14.01 7.81
N TYR A 242 -6.71 -13.02 7.51
CA TYR A 242 -5.81 -13.06 6.36
C TYR A 242 -4.71 -14.13 6.51
N LYS A 243 -4.10 -14.24 7.70
CA LYS A 243 -3.13 -15.32 7.99
C LYS A 243 -3.76 -16.70 7.87
N ALA A 244 -4.99 -16.87 8.35
CA ALA A 244 -5.74 -18.12 8.18
C ALA A 244 -5.99 -18.43 6.69
N HIS A 245 -6.30 -17.42 5.89
CA HIS A 245 -6.47 -17.57 4.44
C HIS A 245 -5.19 -18.06 3.77
N LEU A 246 -4.05 -17.43 4.06
CA LEU A 246 -2.75 -17.82 3.48
C LEU A 246 -2.32 -19.22 3.93
N ALA A 247 -2.49 -19.55 5.21
CA ALA A 247 -2.02 -20.80 5.78
C ALA A 247 -2.90 -22.01 5.46
N SER A 248 -4.22 -21.82 5.32
CA SER A 248 -5.19 -22.93 5.27
C SER A 248 -6.31 -22.72 4.24
N GLY A 249 -6.25 -21.65 3.46
CA GLY A 249 -7.24 -21.33 2.44
C GLY A 249 -8.49 -20.64 2.98
N PHE A 250 -9.45 -20.42 2.08
CA PHE A 250 -10.66 -19.66 2.38
C PHE A 250 -11.52 -20.25 3.49
N ASP A 251 -11.58 -21.58 3.62
CA ASP A 251 -12.37 -22.26 4.66
C ASP A 251 -11.99 -21.82 6.08
N ALA A 252 -10.70 -21.63 6.34
CA ALA A 252 -10.22 -21.20 7.66
C ALA A 252 -10.46 -19.69 7.90
N ALA A 253 -10.44 -18.88 6.85
CA ALA A 253 -10.64 -17.44 6.94
C ALA A 253 -12.12 -17.04 7.02
N TYR A 254 -13.02 -17.83 6.43
CA TYR A 254 -14.45 -17.54 6.31
C TYR A 254 -15.11 -17.13 7.64
N PRO A 255 -15.04 -17.94 8.72
CA PRO A 255 -15.72 -17.58 9.98
C PRO A 255 -15.16 -16.29 10.60
N LEU A 256 -13.86 -16.04 10.45
CA LEU A 256 -13.19 -14.84 10.96
C LEU A 256 -13.63 -13.59 10.20
N LEU A 257 -13.63 -13.64 8.86
CA LEU A 257 -14.09 -12.54 8.03
C LEU A 257 -15.59 -12.28 8.22
N LYS A 258 -16.41 -13.32 8.39
CA LYS A 258 -17.85 -13.18 8.63
C LYS A 258 -18.13 -12.45 9.94
N ASN A 259 -17.46 -12.87 11.03
CA ASN A 259 -17.57 -12.19 12.31
C ASN A 259 -17.14 -10.71 12.23
N LEU A 260 -16.10 -10.41 11.45
CA LEU A 260 -15.67 -9.03 11.19
C LEU A 260 -16.72 -8.20 10.45
N CYS A 261 -17.40 -8.76 9.45
CA CYS A 261 -18.48 -8.06 8.74
C CYS A 261 -19.66 -7.74 9.67
N GLU A 262 -20.00 -8.68 10.57
CA GLU A 262 -21.09 -8.51 11.54
C GLU A 262 -20.74 -7.49 12.62
N THR A 263 -19.47 -7.47 13.07
CA THR A 263 -19.00 -6.57 14.13
C THR A 263 -18.71 -5.16 13.60
N TYR A 264 -18.14 -5.06 12.40
CA TYR A 264 -17.66 -3.82 11.80
C TYR A 264 -18.20 -3.65 10.36
N PRO A 265 -19.52 -3.45 10.16
CA PRO A 265 -20.12 -3.41 8.82
C PRO A 265 -19.65 -2.26 7.92
N ARG A 266 -19.03 -1.23 8.49
CA ARG A 266 -18.40 -0.13 7.74
C ARG A 266 -16.95 -0.41 7.34
N PHE A 267 -16.34 -1.46 7.88
CA PHE A 267 -15.03 -1.92 7.49
C PHE A 267 -15.19 -2.86 6.30
N TYR A 268 -15.06 -2.29 5.09
CA TYR A 268 -15.48 -2.98 3.89
C TYR A 268 -14.57 -4.15 3.48
N LEU A 269 -13.29 -4.13 3.88
CA LEU A 269 -12.30 -5.14 3.47
C LEU A 269 -12.73 -6.59 3.77
N PRO A 270 -13.21 -6.93 5.00
CA PRO A 270 -13.81 -8.23 5.27
C PRO A 270 -14.90 -8.63 4.28
N SER A 271 -15.82 -7.70 3.96
CA SER A 271 -16.92 -7.98 3.05
C SER A 271 -16.43 -8.13 1.61
N TYR A 272 -15.48 -7.31 1.18
CA TYR A 272 -14.83 -7.44 -0.12
C TYR A 272 -14.11 -8.78 -0.26
N HIS A 273 -13.33 -9.20 0.75
CA HIS A 273 -12.64 -10.50 0.75
C HIS A 273 -13.61 -11.68 0.78
N LEU A 274 -14.68 -11.64 1.57
CA LEU A 274 -15.71 -12.68 1.53
C LEU A 274 -16.37 -12.76 0.16
N GLY A 275 -16.81 -11.62 -0.37
CA GLY A 275 -17.49 -11.55 -1.66
C GLY A 275 -16.63 -12.07 -2.81
N THR A 276 -15.38 -11.63 -2.90
CA THR A 276 -14.45 -12.05 -3.96
C THR A 276 -14.08 -13.53 -3.85
N ASN A 277 -13.86 -14.07 -2.65
CA ASN A 277 -13.54 -15.49 -2.46
C ASN A 277 -14.76 -16.41 -2.70
N LEU A 278 -15.96 -16.00 -2.29
CA LEU A 278 -17.20 -16.72 -2.61
C LEU A 278 -17.42 -16.75 -4.12
N ALA A 279 -17.25 -15.61 -4.80
CA ALA A 279 -17.33 -15.54 -6.26
C ALA A 279 -16.26 -16.40 -6.95
N GLY A 280 -15.03 -16.41 -6.44
CA GLY A 280 -13.95 -17.27 -6.92
C GLY A 280 -14.23 -18.77 -6.71
N SER A 281 -15.02 -19.11 -5.68
CA SER A 281 -15.47 -20.48 -5.39
C SER A 281 -16.69 -20.91 -6.21
N GLY A 282 -17.29 -20.00 -6.98
CA GLY A 282 -18.50 -20.24 -7.78
C GLY A 282 -19.82 -19.96 -7.06
N ASP A 283 -19.77 -19.48 -5.81
CA ASP A 283 -20.94 -19.07 -5.04
C ASP A 283 -21.29 -17.60 -5.30
N TYR A 284 -21.74 -17.34 -6.53
CA TYR A 284 -22.11 -15.99 -6.96
C TYR A 284 -23.27 -15.43 -6.15
N GLN A 285 -24.24 -16.28 -5.78
CA GLN A 285 -25.40 -15.83 -5.02
C GLN A 285 -25.03 -15.46 -3.58
N GLY A 286 -24.17 -16.25 -2.92
CA GLY A 286 -23.65 -15.96 -1.59
C GLY A 286 -22.67 -14.79 -1.55
N ALA A 287 -21.95 -14.53 -2.64
CA ALA A 287 -21.01 -13.41 -2.76
C ALA A 287 -21.68 -12.03 -2.76
N MET A 288 -22.82 -11.90 -3.46
CA MET A 288 -23.45 -10.61 -3.73
C MET A 288 -23.71 -9.74 -2.50
N PRO A 289 -24.30 -10.24 -1.39
CA PRO A 289 -24.59 -9.40 -0.22
C PRO A 289 -23.32 -8.76 0.38
N TYR A 290 -22.19 -9.48 0.36
CA TYR A 290 -20.94 -8.94 0.87
C TYR A 290 -20.31 -7.92 -0.08
N LEU A 291 -20.45 -8.11 -1.40
CA LEU A 291 -20.00 -7.14 -2.39
C LEU A 291 -20.84 -5.85 -2.35
N GLU A 292 -22.14 -5.96 -2.10
CA GLU A 292 -23.04 -4.80 -1.90
C GLU A 292 -22.66 -4.00 -0.65
N ILE A 293 -22.37 -4.68 0.47
CA ILE A 293 -21.86 -4.03 1.68
C ILE A 293 -20.51 -3.35 1.39
N ALA A 294 -19.62 -4.03 0.67
CA ALA A 294 -18.32 -3.51 0.35
C ALA A 294 -18.41 -2.23 -0.49
N ASP A 295 -19.22 -2.25 -1.56
CA ASP A 295 -19.47 -1.10 -2.42
C ASP A 295 -20.07 0.09 -1.64
N ALA A 296 -21.09 -0.16 -0.83
CA ALA A 296 -21.73 0.88 -0.03
C ALA A 296 -20.77 1.54 0.97
N ALA A 297 -19.88 0.76 1.57
CA ALA A 297 -18.89 1.25 2.52
C ALA A 297 -17.72 2.00 1.86
N SER A 298 -17.45 1.77 0.56
CA SER A 298 -16.41 2.46 -0.20
C SER A 298 -16.91 3.64 -1.05
N ALA A 299 -18.20 3.99 -0.98
CA ALA A 299 -18.85 4.90 -1.93
C ALA A 299 -18.40 6.38 -1.85
N SER A 300 -17.51 6.75 -0.94
CA SER A 300 -17.07 8.14 -0.75
C SER A 300 -15.56 8.31 -0.86
N GLY A 301 -15.16 9.38 -1.54
CA GLY A 301 -13.78 9.81 -1.66
C GLY A 301 -12.92 8.82 -2.44
N TRP A 302 -11.66 8.72 -2.06
CA TRP A 302 -10.69 7.86 -2.72
C TRP A 302 -10.94 6.35 -2.49
N HIS A 303 -11.78 5.98 -1.51
CA HIS A 303 -12.15 4.57 -1.25
C HIS A 303 -12.79 3.91 -2.49
N SER A 304 -13.54 4.69 -3.29
CA SER A 304 -14.21 4.17 -4.49
C SER A 304 -13.25 3.84 -5.63
N THR A 305 -12.04 4.40 -5.63
CA THR A 305 -11.05 4.19 -6.70
C THR A 305 -10.42 2.80 -6.62
N PHE A 306 -10.34 2.22 -5.43
CA PHE A 306 -9.62 0.97 -5.18
C PHE A 306 -10.53 -0.22 -4.88
N ASN A 307 -11.84 0.01 -4.74
CA ASN A 307 -12.77 -1.06 -4.47
C ASN A 307 -13.40 -1.60 -5.74
N ASP A 308 -12.93 -2.77 -6.18
CA ASP A 308 -13.50 -3.52 -7.30
C ASP A 308 -14.85 -4.21 -6.95
N ALA A 309 -15.45 -3.93 -5.78
CA ALA A 309 -16.70 -4.57 -5.35
C ALA A 309 -17.82 -4.47 -6.40
N LYS A 310 -18.01 -3.31 -7.04
CA LYS A 310 -18.99 -3.16 -8.14
C LYS A 310 -18.66 -4.04 -9.33
N ALA A 311 -17.39 -4.11 -9.72
CA ALA A 311 -16.95 -4.94 -10.83
C ALA A 311 -17.19 -6.43 -10.54
N TYR A 312 -16.87 -6.88 -9.34
CA TYR A 312 -17.16 -8.24 -8.90
C TYR A 312 -18.66 -8.51 -8.75
N LEU A 313 -19.46 -7.53 -8.33
CA LEU A 313 -20.92 -7.63 -8.27
C LEU A 313 -21.51 -7.82 -9.67
N GLY A 314 -21.05 -7.02 -10.63
CA GLY A 314 -21.39 -7.17 -12.05
C GLY A 314 -21.00 -8.56 -12.57
N HIS A 315 -19.82 -9.03 -12.24
CA HIS A 315 -19.39 -10.39 -12.59
C HIS A 315 -20.30 -11.46 -11.96
N CYS A 316 -20.67 -11.36 -10.69
CA CYS A 316 -21.60 -12.30 -10.05
C CYS A 316 -22.98 -12.31 -10.76
N LEU A 317 -23.52 -11.13 -11.06
CA LEU A 317 -24.78 -10.97 -11.77
C LEU A 317 -24.75 -11.61 -13.17
N LEU A 318 -23.66 -11.39 -13.91
CA LEU A 318 -23.46 -11.98 -15.22
C LEU A 318 -23.53 -13.50 -15.16
N ARG A 319 -22.88 -14.08 -14.15
CA ARG A 319 -22.80 -15.53 -13.94
C ARG A 319 -24.11 -16.15 -13.45
N LEU A 320 -25.00 -15.33 -12.90
CA LEU A 320 -26.39 -15.70 -12.59
C LEU A 320 -27.34 -15.45 -13.78
N GLY A 321 -26.82 -15.06 -14.96
CA GLY A 321 -27.61 -14.79 -16.16
C GLY A 321 -28.34 -13.45 -16.15
N ARG A 322 -28.08 -12.58 -15.17
CA ARG A 322 -28.71 -11.27 -14.99
C ARG A 322 -27.94 -10.20 -15.78
N ILE A 323 -27.84 -10.38 -17.09
CA ILE A 323 -26.93 -9.64 -17.98
C ILE A 323 -27.15 -8.11 -17.89
N GLY A 324 -28.40 -7.64 -17.92
CA GLY A 324 -28.69 -6.20 -17.87
C GLY A 324 -28.32 -5.55 -16.54
N GLU A 325 -28.42 -6.27 -15.43
CA GLU A 325 -27.99 -5.77 -14.12
C GLU A 325 -26.46 -5.81 -14.00
N ALA A 326 -25.82 -6.84 -14.58
CA ALA A 326 -24.37 -6.92 -14.66
C ALA A 326 -23.77 -5.71 -15.39
N GLU A 327 -24.33 -5.39 -16.56
CA GLU A 327 -23.96 -4.23 -17.38
C GLU A 327 -24.09 -2.92 -16.58
N ALA A 328 -25.22 -2.70 -15.91
CA ALA A 328 -25.42 -1.51 -15.09
C ALA A 328 -24.37 -1.35 -13.97
N GLN A 329 -23.93 -2.46 -13.35
CA GLN A 329 -22.91 -2.41 -12.31
C GLN A 329 -21.54 -2.06 -12.87
N VAL A 330 -21.13 -2.67 -13.99
CA VAL A 330 -19.81 -2.41 -14.56
C VAL A 330 -19.76 -1.06 -15.27
N ASP A 331 -20.85 -0.55 -15.82
CA ASP A 331 -20.91 0.80 -16.41
C ASP A 331 -20.82 1.91 -15.34
N ALA A 332 -21.18 1.60 -14.09
CA ALA A 332 -21.01 2.52 -12.96
C ALA A 332 -19.56 2.56 -12.44
N VAL A 333 -18.69 1.66 -12.89
CA VAL A 333 -17.26 1.68 -12.55
C VAL A 333 -16.55 2.71 -13.43
N SER A 334 -15.82 3.65 -12.81
CA SER A 334 -15.09 4.70 -13.53
C SER A 334 -14.12 4.09 -14.56
N GLU A 335 -14.03 4.69 -15.75
CA GLU A 335 -13.01 4.31 -16.75
C GLU A 335 -11.57 4.53 -16.23
N GLU A 336 -11.39 5.40 -15.23
CA GLU A 336 -10.09 5.64 -14.59
C GLU A 336 -9.68 4.54 -13.60
N SER A 337 -10.62 3.66 -13.20
CA SER A 337 -10.44 2.70 -12.10
C SER A 337 -9.37 1.62 -12.32
N LYS A 338 -8.74 1.53 -13.51
CA LYS A 338 -7.79 0.45 -13.87
C LYS A 338 -8.28 -0.95 -13.46
N SER A 339 -9.60 -1.15 -13.43
CA SER A 339 -10.22 -2.37 -12.92
C SER A 339 -10.19 -3.47 -13.99
N LEU A 340 -9.30 -4.45 -13.81
CA LEU A 340 -9.21 -5.60 -14.71
C LEU A 340 -10.55 -6.34 -14.77
N VAL A 341 -11.22 -6.50 -13.62
CA VAL A 341 -12.47 -7.26 -13.51
C VAL A 341 -13.61 -6.53 -14.22
N ALA A 342 -13.66 -5.20 -14.18
CA ALA A 342 -14.67 -4.42 -14.90
C ALA A 342 -14.53 -4.61 -16.41
N HIS A 343 -13.33 -4.38 -16.96
CA HIS A 343 -13.06 -4.55 -18.39
C HIS A 343 -13.32 -5.99 -18.86
N ARG A 344 -12.90 -6.99 -18.07
CA ARG A 344 -13.18 -8.39 -18.39
C ARG A 344 -14.68 -8.67 -18.43
N THR A 345 -15.42 -8.20 -17.42
CA THR A 345 -16.87 -8.43 -17.33
C THR A 345 -17.63 -7.74 -18.47
N ARG A 346 -17.25 -6.52 -18.85
CA ARG A 346 -17.78 -5.83 -20.05
C ARG A 346 -17.51 -6.64 -21.32
N ALA A 347 -16.29 -7.14 -21.48
CA ALA A 347 -15.92 -7.97 -22.61
C ALA A 347 -16.77 -9.26 -22.68
N GLU A 348 -17.01 -9.92 -21.55
CA GLU A 348 -17.89 -11.09 -21.47
C GLU A 348 -19.35 -10.75 -21.83
N ILE A 349 -19.87 -9.61 -21.38
CA ILE A 349 -21.21 -9.11 -21.73
C ILE A 349 -21.31 -8.90 -23.24
N HIS A 350 -20.38 -8.16 -23.85
CA HIS A 350 -20.33 -7.92 -25.29
C HIS A 350 -20.20 -9.24 -26.07
N PHE A 351 -19.36 -10.16 -25.59
CA PHE A 351 -19.25 -11.49 -26.17
C PHE A 351 -20.59 -12.23 -26.14
N ILE A 352 -21.32 -12.24 -25.02
CA ILE A 352 -22.64 -12.89 -24.93
C ILE A 352 -23.64 -12.25 -25.89
N LYS A 353 -23.59 -10.92 -26.07
CA LYS A 353 -24.44 -10.18 -27.04
C LYS A 353 -24.05 -10.39 -28.51
N GLY A 354 -22.88 -10.95 -28.79
CA GLY A 354 -22.35 -11.14 -30.15
C GLY A 354 -21.60 -9.92 -30.69
N GLU A 355 -21.32 -8.94 -29.83
CA GLU A 355 -20.62 -7.69 -30.13
C GLU A 355 -19.10 -7.91 -30.07
N ASN A 356 -18.58 -8.75 -30.98
CA ASN A 356 -17.22 -9.28 -30.88
C ASN A 356 -16.11 -8.21 -30.94
N GLU A 357 -16.34 -7.09 -31.63
CA GLU A 357 -15.36 -6.00 -31.73
C GLU A 357 -15.23 -5.24 -30.40
N GLN A 358 -16.35 -4.92 -29.76
CA GLN A 358 -16.40 -4.31 -28.43
C GLN A 358 -15.84 -5.27 -27.38
N ALA A 359 -16.18 -6.56 -27.48
CA ALA A 359 -15.63 -7.59 -26.60
C ALA A 359 -14.10 -7.65 -26.70
N LEU A 360 -13.54 -7.60 -27.92
CA LEU A 360 -12.10 -7.62 -28.14
C LEU A 360 -11.43 -6.40 -27.50
N ALA A 361 -11.97 -5.20 -27.74
CA ALA A 361 -11.40 -3.95 -27.21
C ALA A 361 -11.33 -3.96 -25.67
N GLU A 362 -12.41 -4.36 -24.99
CA GLU A 362 -12.45 -4.43 -23.53
C GLU A 362 -11.55 -5.56 -22.99
N ALA A 363 -11.48 -6.71 -23.67
CA ALA A 363 -10.60 -7.81 -23.26
C ALA A 363 -9.11 -7.44 -23.41
N GLU A 364 -8.75 -6.66 -24.43
CA GLU A 364 -7.38 -6.12 -24.60
C GLU A 364 -7.02 -5.12 -23.50
N LYS A 365 -7.96 -4.24 -23.10
CA LYS A 365 -7.76 -3.37 -21.92
C LYS A 365 -7.50 -4.21 -20.66
N ALA A 366 -8.33 -5.20 -20.39
CA ALA A 366 -8.15 -6.10 -19.24
C ALA A 366 -6.77 -6.80 -19.27
N ARG A 367 -6.30 -7.23 -20.45
CA ARG A 367 -4.96 -7.83 -20.62
C ARG A 367 -3.82 -6.83 -20.47
N SER A 368 -4.00 -5.57 -20.87
CA SER A 368 -2.97 -4.54 -20.65
C SER A 368 -2.74 -4.24 -19.18
N LEU A 369 -3.75 -4.45 -18.34
CA LEU A 369 -3.66 -4.30 -16.89
C LEU A 369 -2.96 -5.50 -16.24
N ASP A 370 -3.28 -6.73 -16.68
CA ASP A 370 -2.53 -7.93 -16.31
C ASP A 370 -2.48 -8.93 -17.46
N TRP A 371 -1.31 -9.05 -18.08
CA TRP A 371 -1.08 -9.96 -19.19
C TRP A 371 -1.03 -11.44 -18.75
N ARG A 372 -0.83 -11.69 -17.44
CA ARG A 372 -0.79 -13.02 -16.82
C ARG A 372 -2.17 -13.51 -16.36
N SER A 373 -3.22 -12.70 -16.51
CA SER A 373 -4.59 -13.12 -16.20
C SER A 373 -5.02 -14.28 -17.10
N ILE A 374 -5.13 -15.48 -16.52
CA ILE A 374 -5.62 -16.69 -17.21
C ILE A 374 -7.00 -16.44 -17.82
N ALA A 375 -7.90 -15.84 -17.05
CA ALA A 375 -9.28 -15.56 -17.49
C ALA A 375 -9.32 -14.60 -18.68
N SER A 376 -8.51 -13.53 -18.67
CA SER A 376 -8.45 -12.57 -19.78
C SER A 376 -7.87 -13.21 -21.05
N ASN A 377 -6.83 -14.04 -20.92
CA ASN A 377 -6.25 -14.76 -22.07
C ASN A 377 -7.24 -15.78 -22.66
N LEU A 378 -7.97 -16.51 -21.82
CA LEU A 378 -8.99 -17.45 -22.28
C LEU A 378 -10.19 -16.74 -22.93
N LEU A 379 -10.60 -15.57 -22.42
CA LEU A 379 -11.64 -14.75 -23.03
C LEU A 379 -11.21 -14.25 -24.42
N LEU A 380 -9.97 -13.78 -24.57
CA LEU A 380 -9.41 -13.38 -25.86
C LEU A 380 -9.37 -14.57 -26.84
N ALA A 381 -8.99 -15.76 -26.38
CA ALA A 381 -9.05 -16.96 -27.21
C ALA A 381 -10.49 -17.24 -27.69
N ALA A 382 -11.49 -17.16 -26.81
CA ALA A 382 -12.90 -17.37 -27.16
C ALA A 382 -13.41 -16.32 -28.16
N ILE A 383 -13.06 -15.04 -27.98
CA ILE A 383 -13.39 -13.96 -28.93
C ILE A 383 -12.76 -14.24 -30.29
N HIS A 384 -11.47 -14.59 -30.35
CA HIS A 384 -10.79 -14.91 -31.60
C HIS A 384 -11.30 -16.19 -32.28
N TYR A 385 -11.81 -17.14 -31.50
CA TYR A 385 -12.52 -18.30 -32.04
C TYR A 385 -13.74 -17.86 -32.86
N ARG A 386 -14.56 -16.95 -32.34
CA ARG A 386 -15.72 -16.40 -33.09
C ARG A 386 -15.33 -15.58 -34.31
N LEU A 387 -14.19 -14.91 -34.24
CA LEU A 387 -13.63 -14.14 -35.36
C LEU A 387 -12.90 -15.02 -36.39
N GLY A 388 -12.71 -16.32 -36.13
CA GLY A 388 -12.01 -17.22 -37.03
C GLY A 388 -10.50 -16.98 -37.13
N ASN A 389 -9.88 -16.38 -36.10
CA ASN A 389 -8.45 -16.08 -36.09
C ASN A 389 -7.66 -17.19 -35.37
N GLU A 390 -7.36 -18.28 -36.08
CA GLU A 390 -6.67 -19.46 -35.56
C GLU A 390 -5.30 -19.17 -34.92
N LYS A 391 -4.56 -18.20 -35.48
CA LYS A 391 -3.25 -17.83 -34.96
C LYS A 391 -3.38 -17.24 -33.56
N SER A 392 -4.26 -16.25 -33.38
CA SER A 392 -4.47 -15.61 -32.08
C SER A 392 -4.98 -16.61 -31.05
N ILE A 393 -5.91 -17.51 -31.42
CA ILE A 393 -6.38 -18.57 -30.51
C ILE A 393 -5.19 -19.38 -29.96
N LYS A 394 -4.29 -19.84 -30.84
CA LYS A 394 -3.10 -20.60 -30.44
C LYS A 394 -2.17 -19.79 -29.55
N ASP A 395 -1.95 -18.52 -29.86
CA ASP A 395 -1.07 -17.65 -29.08
C ASP A 395 -1.61 -17.44 -27.65
N PHE A 396 -2.91 -17.18 -27.51
CA PHE A 396 -3.54 -16.98 -26.20
C PHE A 396 -3.65 -18.27 -25.39
N LEU A 397 -4.02 -19.40 -26.01
CA LEU A 397 -4.03 -20.70 -25.32
C LEU A 397 -2.62 -21.15 -24.92
N GLY A 398 -1.60 -20.89 -25.75
CA GLY A 398 -0.21 -21.16 -25.42
C GLY A 398 0.30 -20.30 -24.25
N MET A 399 -0.23 -19.09 -24.06
CA MET A 399 0.05 -18.29 -22.87
C MET A 399 -0.59 -18.91 -21.62
N VAL A 400 -1.84 -19.37 -21.71
CA VAL A 400 -2.53 -20.06 -20.61
C VAL A 400 -1.78 -21.32 -20.20
N GLU A 401 -1.35 -22.14 -21.16
CA GLU A 401 -0.56 -23.35 -20.91
C GLU A 401 0.80 -23.01 -20.26
N ARG A 402 1.43 -21.89 -20.62
CA ARG A 402 2.68 -21.44 -19.98
C ARG A 402 2.47 -21.04 -18.52
N LEU A 403 1.37 -20.36 -18.23
CA LEU A 403 1.06 -19.83 -16.90
C LEU A 403 0.48 -20.90 -15.98
N ARG A 404 -0.29 -21.86 -16.53
CA ARG A 404 -0.85 -23.03 -15.83
C ARG A 404 -0.77 -24.28 -16.72
N PRO A 405 0.38 -24.98 -16.74
CA PRO A 405 0.59 -26.18 -17.56
C PRO A 405 -0.39 -27.33 -17.26
N GLU A 406 -0.97 -27.35 -16.06
CA GLU A 406 -1.99 -28.31 -15.66
C GLU A 406 -3.36 -28.03 -16.30
N LEU A 407 -3.62 -26.79 -16.73
CA LEU A 407 -4.87 -26.37 -17.35
C LEU A 407 -4.83 -26.61 -18.85
N LYS A 408 -5.19 -27.83 -19.26
CA LYS A 408 -5.34 -28.17 -20.68
C LYS A 408 -6.72 -27.77 -21.17
N VAL A 409 -6.79 -26.82 -22.09
CA VAL A 409 -8.04 -26.34 -22.68
C VAL A 409 -8.12 -26.81 -24.13
N ASP A 410 -9.15 -27.58 -24.48
CA ASP A 410 -9.42 -27.91 -25.88
C ASP A 410 -9.97 -26.66 -26.58
N PRO A 411 -9.45 -26.25 -27.75
CA PRO A 411 -10.06 -25.18 -28.55
C PRO A 411 -11.55 -25.36 -28.85
N ALA A 412 -12.09 -26.58 -28.77
CA ALA A 412 -13.53 -26.83 -28.89
C ALA A 412 -14.32 -26.36 -27.65
N ASP A 413 -13.69 -26.32 -26.47
CA ASP A 413 -14.34 -25.91 -25.21
C ASP A 413 -14.53 -24.40 -25.12
N ILE A 414 -13.70 -23.62 -25.84
CA ILE A 414 -13.75 -22.14 -25.83
C ILE A 414 -14.82 -21.52 -26.73
N ARG A 415 -15.74 -22.34 -27.26
CA ARG A 415 -16.85 -21.89 -28.12
C ARG A 415 -17.86 -21.01 -27.38
N ASN A 416 -17.99 -21.23 -26.08
CA ASN A 416 -18.80 -20.43 -25.16
C ASN A 416 -17.95 -20.07 -23.93
N LEU A 417 -18.52 -19.38 -22.95
CA LEU A 417 -17.78 -18.99 -21.74
C LEU A 417 -17.91 -20.01 -20.60
N ASP A 418 -18.63 -21.13 -20.79
CA ASP A 418 -18.94 -22.07 -19.70
C ASP A 418 -17.67 -22.69 -19.10
N PHE A 419 -16.64 -22.87 -19.92
CA PHE A 419 -15.36 -23.46 -19.52
C PHE A 419 -14.52 -22.55 -18.60
N LEU A 420 -14.70 -21.23 -18.63
CA LEU A 420 -13.90 -20.28 -17.84
C LEU A 420 -14.11 -20.44 -16.32
N PHE A 421 -15.12 -21.22 -15.94
CA PHE A 421 -16.07 -20.76 -14.93
C PHE A 421 -16.60 -21.88 -14.06
N GLY A 422 -16.67 -23.10 -14.62
CA GLY A 422 -17.11 -24.28 -13.89
C GLY A 422 -18.59 -24.20 -13.48
N PRO A 423 -19.12 -25.26 -12.84
CA PRO A 423 -20.49 -25.26 -12.35
C PRO A 423 -20.68 -24.24 -11.24
N GLN A 424 -21.85 -23.60 -11.18
CA GLN A 424 -22.28 -22.84 -10.01
C GLN A 424 -22.28 -23.74 -8.78
N LYS A 425 -21.84 -23.20 -7.64
CA LYS A 425 -21.76 -23.93 -6.38
C LYS A 425 -22.37 -23.09 -5.28
N THR A 426 -22.95 -23.72 -4.27
CA THR A 426 -23.21 -23.07 -2.99
C THR A 426 -22.01 -23.38 -2.11
N TYR A 427 -21.38 -22.34 -1.57
CA TYR A 427 -20.29 -22.54 -0.62
C TYR A 427 -20.90 -23.05 0.69
N VAL A 428 -20.44 -24.21 1.14
CA VAL A 428 -20.80 -24.78 2.43
C VAL A 428 -19.49 -24.87 3.23
N PRO A 429 -19.35 -24.12 4.34
CA PRO A 429 -18.18 -24.24 5.19
C PRO A 429 -17.98 -25.69 5.65
N ARG A 430 -16.74 -26.18 5.72
CA ARG A 430 -16.46 -27.57 6.13
C ARG A 430 -17.05 -27.93 7.50
N GLU A 431 -17.12 -26.97 8.41
CA GLU A 431 -17.68 -27.17 9.75
C GLU A 431 -19.18 -27.52 9.71
N GLU A 432 -19.92 -26.94 8.77
CA GLU A 432 -21.35 -27.23 8.56
C GLU A 432 -21.59 -28.57 7.84
N MET A 433 -20.58 -29.10 7.15
CA MET A 433 -20.67 -30.43 6.53
C MET A 433 -20.49 -31.58 7.54
N ALA A 434 -19.96 -31.30 8.73
CA ALA A 434 -19.65 -32.31 9.75
C ALA A 434 -20.79 -32.56 10.76
N THR A 435 -21.85 -31.76 10.70
CA THR A 435 -23.09 -31.89 11.50
C THR A 435 -24.19 -32.54 10.67
#